data_AF-A0A8J7NBD4-F1
#
_entry.id   AF-A0A8J7NBD4-F1
#
_cell.length_a   1.000
_cell.length_b   1.000
_cell.length_c   1.000
_cell.angle_alpha   90.00
_cell.angle_beta   90.00
_cell.angle_gamma   90.00
#
_symmetry.space_group_name_H-M   'P 1'
#
loop_
_entity.id
_entity.type
_entity.pdbx_description
1 polymer ?
#
loop_
_entity_poly.entity_id
_entity_poly.type
_entity_poly.pdbx_seq_one_letter_code
_entity_poly.pdbx_strand_id
1 'polypeptide(L)'
;MITLEEAREIREQLRPAFAGYVTDGNISDRDVLATLMDLIVKGYIGIDAETQKKPVKVKKVYFVKTSDSLLPFEKKFIEELFKERKELSPIQVAQKIDSKSLHKIISDNTNALAKLKIVKSLLLLFDKRGDKVNLTYKATDAQDYGLKKDVKTMGDLECYKKDGILMIIVSFLLVLFYCWLFTISSSSLVVLGLLIMCSILLVLDSKKIIILTRVSKLLIFQFENNVVPFTKKKYEELFKFIQAYPLKHQRIYNEFMPHAVAFGLDTSWNSSFGIPTETIITSRAKQDLPDEVKRKVSDSEFIEHK
;
A
#
# COMPACT_ATOMS: atom_id res chain seq x y z
N MET A 1 24.33 -0.32 -11.89
CA MET A 1 24.75 -0.52 -10.48
C MET A 1 24.25 0.70 -9.71
N ILE A 2 23.66 0.55 -8.53
CA ILE A 2 23.11 1.70 -7.76
C ILE A 2 24.29 2.50 -7.20
N THR A 3 24.29 3.83 -7.35
CA THR A 3 25.33 4.69 -6.75
C THR A 3 25.11 4.90 -5.26
N LEU A 4 26.12 5.38 -4.52
CA LEU A 4 25.99 5.65 -3.08
C LEU A 4 24.94 6.74 -2.81
N GLU A 5 24.92 7.78 -3.64
CA GLU A 5 23.97 8.88 -3.59
C GLU A 5 22.55 8.39 -3.88
N GLU A 6 22.36 7.55 -4.91
CA GLU A 6 21.06 6.94 -5.20
C GLU A 6 20.60 6.06 -4.04
N ALA A 7 21.47 5.23 -3.46
CA ALA A 7 21.14 4.40 -2.31
C ALA A 7 20.71 5.24 -1.09
N ARG A 8 21.34 6.40 -0.89
CA ARG A 8 20.97 7.35 0.17
C ARG A 8 19.61 7.99 -0.10
N GLU A 9 19.37 8.48 -1.31
CA GLU A 9 18.08 9.06 -1.73
C GLU A 9 16.94 8.03 -1.57
N ILE A 10 17.18 6.79 -2.02
CA ILE A 10 16.23 5.68 -1.90
C ILE A 10 15.93 5.38 -0.44
N ARG A 11 16.94 5.33 0.43
CA ARG A 11 16.75 5.06 1.85
C ARG A 11 15.94 6.16 2.55
N GLU A 12 16.18 7.42 2.21
CA GLU A 12 15.43 8.54 2.79
C GLU A 12 13.94 8.49 2.39
N GLN A 13 13.66 7.99 1.17
CA GLN A 13 12.31 7.85 0.61
C GLN A 13 11.60 6.55 1.01
N LEU A 14 12.31 5.43 1.08
CA LEU A 14 11.76 4.10 1.34
C LEU A 14 11.78 3.81 2.85
N ARG A 15 10.68 4.18 3.49
CA ARG A 15 10.46 3.91 4.91
C ARG A 15 10.34 2.40 5.19
N PRO A 16 10.66 1.92 6.41
CA PRO A 16 10.73 0.49 6.67
C PRO A 16 9.45 -0.29 6.37
N ALA A 17 8.27 0.23 6.74
CA ALA A 17 7.02 -0.44 6.38
C ALA A 17 6.79 -0.57 4.87
N PHE A 18 7.26 0.42 4.11
CA PHE A 18 7.14 0.37 2.67
C PHE A 18 8.13 -0.61 2.04
N ALA A 19 9.28 -0.85 2.68
CA ALA A 19 10.21 -1.86 2.21
C ALA A 19 9.59 -3.26 2.28
N GLY A 20 8.90 -3.60 3.37
CA GLY A 20 8.18 -4.88 3.49
C GLY A 20 7.06 -5.01 2.46
N TYR A 21 6.20 -4.00 2.35
CA TYR A 21 5.15 -3.97 1.33
C TYR A 21 5.67 -4.19 -0.09
N VAL A 22 6.81 -3.57 -0.41
CA VAL A 22 7.44 -3.68 -1.72
C VAL A 22 7.99 -5.10 -1.96
N THR A 23 8.36 -5.83 -0.91
CA THR A 23 8.90 -7.19 -1.02
C THR A 23 7.82 -8.27 -1.17
N ASP A 24 6.68 -8.16 -0.50
CA ASP A 24 5.67 -9.22 -0.43
C ASP A 24 4.23 -8.78 -0.75
N GLY A 25 4.02 -7.49 -1.07
CA GLY A 25 2.72 -6.92 -1.40
C GLY A 25 1.77 -6.74 -0.22
N ASN A 26 2.21 -7.03 1.00
CA ASN A 26 1.36 -7.00 2.20
C ASN A 26 1.97 -6.13 3.31
N ILE A 27 1.12 -5.56 4.16
CA ILE A 27 1.58 -4.90 5.39
C ILE A 27 1.38 -5.89 6.53
N SER A 28 2.48 -6.32 7.13
CA SER A 28 2.52 -7.22 8.28
C SER A 28 2.72 -6.46 9.61
N ASP A 29 2.54 -7.15 10.74
CA ASP A 29 2.83 -6.56 12.05
C ASP A 29 4.33 -6.17 12.17
N ARG A 30 5.22 -6.85 11.41
CA ARG A 30 6.65 -6.54 11.34
C ARG A 30 6.90 -5.18 10.69
N ASP A 31 6.11 -4.79 9.71
CA ASP A 31 6.22 -3.51 9.01
C ASP A 31 5.78 -2.34 9.91
N VAL A 32 4.71 -2.57 10.68
CA VAL A 32 4.25 -1.66 11.73
C VAL A 32 5.33 -1.48 12.79
N LEU A 33 5.90 -2.58 13.29
CA LEU A 33 6.99 -2.54 14.27
C LEU A 33 8.25 -1.85 13.72
N ALA A 34 8.61 -2.13 12.47
CA ALA A 34 9.74 -1.48 11.82
C ALA A 34 9.55 0.04 11.70
N THR A 35 8.31 0.48 11.42
CA THR A 35 7.95 1.91 11.42
C THR A 35 8.03 2.52 12.81
N LEU A 36 7.53 1.82 13.83
CA LEU A 36 7.65 2.25 15.22
C LEU A 36 9.12 2.41 15.62
N MET A 37 9.98 1.45 15.29
CA MET A 37 11.42 1.50 15.57
C MET A 37 12.12 2.64 14.84
N ASP A 38 11.78 2.88 13.58
CA ASP A 38 12.31 4.02 12.82
C ASP A 38 11.96 5.36 13.49
N LEU A 39 10.73 5.51 13.98
CA LEU A 39 10.29 6.70 14.71
C LEU A 39 10.97 6.85 16.09
N ILE A 40 11.32 5.74 16.75
CA ILE A 40 12.11 5.75 17.98
C ILE A 40 13.53 6.21 17.70
N VAL A 41 14.17 5.65 16.67
CA VAL A 41 15.54 6.00 16.28
C VAL A 41 15.65 7.47 15.86
N LYS A 42 14.63 8.00 15.18
CA LYS A 42 14.55 9.42 14.83
C LYS A 42 14.25 10.34 16.03
N GLY A 43 13.94 9.77 17.19
CA GLY A 43 13.68 10.53 18.42
C GLY A 43 12.31 11.20 18.48
N TYR A 44 11.32 10.70 17.72
CA TYR A 44 9.93 11.14 17.84
C TYR A 44 9.16 10.37 18.90
N ILE A 45 9.59 9.14 19.15
CA ILE A 45 9.03 8.24 20.17
C ILE A 45 10.15 7.85 21.13
N GLY A 46 9.87 7.91 22.42
CA GLY A 46 10.79 7.50 23.48
C GLY A 46 10.36 6.17 24.08
N ILE A 47 11.33 5.40 24.57
CA ILE A 47 11.10 4.18 25.32
C ILE A 47 11.75 4.34 26.70
N ASP A 48 10.97 4.14 27.74
CA ASP A 48 11.47 3.94 29.10
C ASP A 48 11.62 2.43 29.33
N ALA A 49 12.86 1.97 29.52
CA ALA A 49 13.18 0.56 29.68
C ALA A 49 14.11 0.33 30.87
N GLU A 50 13.87 -0.76 31.59
CA GLU A 50 14.70 -1.21 32.70
C GLU A 50 15.88 -2.04 32.18
N THR A 51 17.00 -1.38 31.86
CA THR A 51 18.19 -2.00 31.24
C THR A 51 18.96 -2.93 32.17
N GLN A 52 18.74 -2.85 33.48
CA GLN A 52 19.42 -3.69 34.47
C GLN A 52 18.91 -5.14 34.48
N LYS A 53 17.71 -5.40 33.95
CA LYS A 53 17.13 -6.75 33.87
C LYS A 53 17.37 -7.36 32.49
N LYS A 54 17.66 -8.66 32.47
CA LYS A 54 17.68 -9.48 31.25
C LYS A 54 16.53 -10.49 31.33
N PRO A 55 15.56 -10.48 30.40
CA PRO A 55 15.44 -9.58 29.24
C PRO A 55 15.12 -8.13 29.63
N VAL A 56 15.48 -7.18 28.77
CA VAL A 56 15.19 -5.75 28.95
C VAL A 56 13.69 -5.56 29.00
N LYS A 57 13.18 -5.01 30.11
CA LYS A 57 11.74 -4.79 30.30
C LYS A 57 11.37 -3.36 29.91
N VAL A 58 10.54 -3.21 28.88
CA VAL A 58 9.97 -1.92 28.52
C VAL A 58 8.89 -1.56 29.54
N LYS A 59 8.98 -0.37 30.13
CA LYS A 59 7.98 0.14 31.09
C LYS A 59 6.89 0.92 30.37
N LYS A 60 7.29 1.83 29.48
CA LYS A 60 6.38 2.66 28.69
C LYS A 60 7.01 3.13 27.40
N VAL A 61 6.14 3.45 26.44
CA VAL A 61 6.46 4.13 25.20
C VAL A 61 5.79 5.49 25.27
N TYR A 62 6.52 6.57 25.00
CA TYR A 62 6.00 7.93 25.15
C TYR A 62 6.29 8.78 23.92
N PHE A 63 5.41 9.74 23.68
CA PHE A 63 5.56 10.69 22.60
C PHE A 63 6.56 11.78 22.99
N VAL A 64 7.56 12.05 22.15
CA VAL A 64 8.59 13.04 22.42
C VAL A 64 8.22 14.39 21.81
N LYS A 65 8.00 14.44 20.50
CA LYS A 65 7.71 15.68 19.77
C LYS A 65 7.16 15.42 18.37
N THR A 66 6.36 16.36 17.86
CA THR A 66 6.02 16.44 16.44
C THR A 66 7.10 17.26 15.73
N SER A 67 7.41 16.89 14.49
CA SER A 67 8.28 17.70 13.63
C SER A 67 7.69 17.79 12.23
N ASP A 68 7.98 18.90 11.55
CA ASP A 68 7.62 19.11 10.16
C ASP A 68 8.34 18.16 9.20
N SER A 69 9.45 17.56 9.63
CA SER A 69 10.18 16.57 8.83
C SER A 69 9.52 15.17 8.80
N LEU A 70 8.47 14.95 9.57
CA LEU A 70 7.67 13.72 9.50
C LEU A 70 6.86 13.70 8.20
N LEU A 71 6.85 12.55 7.52
CA LEU A 71 5.97 12.33 6.39
C LEU A 71 4.50 12.34 6.82
N PRO A 72 3.56 12.68 5.92
CA PRO A 72 2.13 12.74 6.26
C PRO A 72 1.59 11.46 6.89
N PHE A 73 2.04 10.28 6.43
CA PHE A 73 1.61 9.01 7.00
C PHE A 73 2.24 8.73 8.37
N GLU A 74 3.49 9.18 8.61
CA GLU A 74 4.17 9.03 9.91
C GLU A 74 3.46 9.88 10.97
N LYS A 75 2.99 11.08 10.61
CA LYS A 75 2.15 11.93 11.49
C LYS A 75 0.87 11.20 11.89
N LYS A 76 0.13 10.69 10.90
CA LYS A 76 -1.09 9.88 11.14
C LYS A 76 -0.79 8.63 11.96
N PHE A 77 0.35 7.97 11.73
CA PHE A 77 0.76 6.78 12.48
C PHE A 77 0.96 7.11 13.96
N ILE A 78 1.68 8.20 14.27
CA ILE A 78 1.87 8.66 15.65
C ILE A 78 0.54 9.07 16.29
N GLU A 79 -0.28 9.85 15.57
CA GLU A 79 -1.61 10.29 16.01
C GLU A 79 -2.51 9.09 16.34
N GLU A 80 -2.52 8.04 15.52
CA GLU A 80 -3.34 6.84 15.80
C GLU A 80 -2.75 5.97 16.91
N LEU A 81 -1.42 5.87 16.99
CA LEU A 81 -0.73 5.12 18.03
C LEU A 81 -1.07 5.71 19.41
N PHE A 82 -0.84 7.01 19.58
CA PHE A 82 -0.98 7.71 20.85
C PHE A 82 -2.39 8.26 21.11
N LYS A 83 -3.16 8.56 20.07
CA LYS A 83 -4.42 9.32 20.15
C LYS A 83 -4.20 10.58 21.00
N GLU A 84 -5.00 10.77 22.04
CA GLU A 84 -4.90 11.91 22.97
C GLU A 84 -3.93 11.63 24.14
N ARG A 85 -3.27 10.47 24.17
CA ARG A 85 -2.38 10.07 25.26
C ARG A 85 -0.95 10.47 24.95
N LYS A 86 -0.19 10.86 25.98
CA LYS A 86 1.26 11.12 25.83
C LYS A 86 2.11 9.87 26.00
N GLU A 87 1.58 8.84 26.66
CA GLU A 87 2.31 7.63 27.03
C GLU A 87 1.41 6.40 26.88
N LEU A 88 2.02 5.26 26.55
CA LEU A 88 1.39 3.96 26.38
C LEU A 88 2.19 2.89 27.12
N SER A 89 1.50 1.93 27.74
CA SER A 89 2.14 0.72 28.24
C SER A 89 2.49 -0.24 27.08
N PRO A 90 3.43 -1.18 27.25
CA PRO A 90 3.74 -2.18 26.23
C PRO A 90 2.51 -2.95 25.73
N ILE A 91 1.61 -3.31 26.65
CA ILE A 91 0.35 -4.01 26.34
C ILE A 91 -0.55 -3.13 25.44
N GLN A 92 -0.63 -1.83 25.71
CA GLN A 92 -1.41 -0.91 24.88
C GLN A 92 -0.80 -0.76 23.48
N VAL A 93 0.54 -0.76 23.38
CA VAL A 93 1.22 -0.75 22.09
C VAL A 93 0.93 -2.04 21.31
N ALA A 94 1.01 -3.21 21.95
CA ALA A 94 0.66 -4.49 21.32
C ALA A 94 -0.79 -4.48 20.80
N GLN A 95 -1.75 -4.09 21.65
CA GLN A 95 -3.16 -3.97 21.27
C GLN A 95 -3.39 -3.03 20.07
N LYS A 96 -2.60 -1.96 19.96
CA LYS A 96 -2.66 -1.00 18.84
C LYS A 96 -2.09 -1.56 17.54
N ILE A 97 -1.07 -2.41 17.63
CA ILE A 97 -0.52 -3.12 16.47
C ILE A 97 -1.56 -4.14 15.98
N ASP A 98 -2.13 -4.91 16.91
CA ASP A 98 -3.12 -5.95 16.63
C ASP A 98 -4.43 -5.39 16.05
N SER A 99 -4.84 -4.17 16.41
CA SER A 99 -6.11 -3.58 15.98
C SER A 99 -6.19 -3.24 14.49
N LYS A 100 -5.15 -3.49 13.69
CA LYS A 100 -5.05 -3.22 12.24
C LYS A 100 -5.28 -1.76 11.81
N SER A 101 -5.54 -0.82 12.73
CA SER A 101 -5.65 0.61 12.42
C SER A 101 -4.33 1.19 11.90
N LEU A 102 -3.21 0.83 12.52
CA LEU A 102 -1.86 1.21 12.06
C LEU A 102 -1.53 0.61 10.69
N HIS A 103 -1.96 -0.63 10.43
CA HIS A 103 -1.79 -1.29 9.14
C HIS A 103 -2.53 -0.52 8.05
N LYS A 104 -3.79 -0.13 8.31
CA LYS A 104 -4.60 0.64 7.39
C LYS A 104 -3.95 1.98 7.06
N ILE A 105 -3.38 2.68 8.05
CA ILE A 105 -2.66 3.94 7.79
C ILE A 105 -1.50 3.75 6.83
N ILE A 106 -0.70 2.70 7.02
CA ILE A 106 0.41 2.39 6.11
C ILE A 106 -0.13 2.04 4.72
N SER A 107 -1.13 1.14 4.66
CA SER A 107 -1.77 0.67 3.43
C SER A 107 -2.37 1.82 2.60
N ASP A 108 -3.12 2.71 3.23
CA ASP A 108 -3.77 3.86 2.58
C ASP A 108 -2.76 4.85 2.01
N ASN A 109 -1.52 4.82 2.49
CA ASN A 109 -0.43 5.68 2.03
C ASN A 109 0.55 4.96 1.09
N THR A 110 0.30 3.71 0.71
CA THR A 110 1.11 2.99 -0.30
C THR A 110 1.09 3.68 -1.66
N ASN A 111 0.05 4.47 -1.98
CA ASN A 111 0.02 5.32 -3.17
C ASN A 111 1.16 6.35 -3.22
N ALA A 112 1.74 6.72 -2.07
CA ALA A 112 2.95 7.55 -2.04
C ALA A 112 4.15 6.82 -2.66
N LEU A 113 4.17 5.47 -2.65
CA LEU A 113 5.20 4.66 -3.28
C LEU A 113 5.24 4.85 -4.78
N ALA A 114 4.09 4.95 -5.45
CA ALA A 114 4.03 5.21 -6.88
C ALA A 114 4.70 6.54 -7.28
N LYS A 115 4.85 7.49 -6.33
CA LYS A 115 5.52 8.77 -6.54
C LYS A 115 7.02 8.72 -6.30
N LEU A 116 7.54 7.68 -5.64
CA LEU A 116 8.97 7.57 -5.38
C LEU A 116 9.71 7.43 -6.71
N LYS A 117 10.79 8.19 -6.85
CA LYS A 117 11.59 8.23 -8.09
C LYS A 117 12.07 6.83 -8.46
N ILE A 118 12.44 6.01 -7.46
CA ILE A 118 12.84 4.62 -7.69
C ILE A 118 11.67 3.81 -8.25
N VAL A 119 10.49 3.82 -7.63
CA VAL A 119 9.32 3.07 -8.09
C VAL A 119 8.89 3.55 -9.46
N LYS A 120 8.90 4.87 -9.71
CA LYS A 120 8.63 5.44 -11.02
C LYS A 120 9.64 4.98 -12.07
N SER A 121 10.94 4.97 -11.76
CA SER A 121 11.98 4.48 -12.67
C SER A 121 11.85 2.98 -12.94
N LEU A 122 11.45 2.19 -11.93
CA LEU A 122 11.19 0.77 -12.06
C LEU A 122 9.95 0.54 -12.92
N LEU A 123 8.85 1.25 -12.68
CA LEU A 123 7.63 1.21 -13.50
C LEU A 123 7.89 1.60 -14.96
N LEU A 124 8.79 2.55 -15.21
CA LEU A 124 9.17 2.98 -16.56
C LEU A 124 10.06 1.96 -17.29
N LEU A 125 10.74 1.05 -16.58
CA LEU A 125 11.61 0.03 -17.17
C LEU A 125 10.87 -1.20 -17.69
N PHE A 126 9.61 -1.39 -17.29
CA PHE A 126 8.77 -2.51 -17.75
C PHE A 126 7.64 -2.01 -18.64
N ASP A 127 7.84 -2.06 -19.96
CA ASP A 127 6.72 -2.16 -20.89
C ASP A 127 6.06 -3.55 -20.75
N LYS A 128 4.78 -3.66 -21.10
CA LYS A 128 3.85 -4.80 -20.93
C LYS A 128 4.31 -6.16 -21.46
N ARG A 129 5.50 -6.24 -22.05
CA ARG A 129 6.11 -7.46 -22.60
C ARG A 129 7.25 -8.02 -21.75
N GLY A 130 7.67 -7.33 -20.69
CA GLY A 130 8.80 -7.76 -19.85
C GLY A 130 10.18 -7.56 -20.50
N ASP A 131 10.24 -6.89 -21.66
CA ASP A 131 11.48 -6.54 -22.33
C ASP A 131 12.10 -5.27 -21.72
N LYS A 132 13.42 -5.29 -21.51
CA LYS A 132 14.19 -4.10 -21.09
C LYS A 132 14.22 -3.08 -22.24
N VAL A 133 13.35 -2.08 -22.20
CA VAL A 133 13.41 -0.98 -23.19
C VAL A 133 14.33 0.11 -22.65
N ASN A 134 15.48 0.33 -23.30
CA ASN A 134 16.33 1.50 -23.06
C ASN A 134 15.63 2.76 -23.61
N LEU A 135 14.82 3.41 -22.78
CA LEU A 135 14.17 4.66 -23.15
C LEU A 135 15.06 5.85 -22.75
N THR A 136 15.82 6.37 -23.71
CA THR A 136 16.29 7.75 -23.70
C THR A 136 15.06 8.66 -23.80
N TYR A 137 14.49 9.02 -22.65
CA TYR A 137 13.26 9.81 -22.55
C TYR A 137 13.53 11.28 -22.90
N LYS A 138 13.22 11.69 -24.13
CA LYS A 138 12.94 13.12 -24.41
C LYS A 138 11.49 13.39 -23.99
N ALA A 139 11.33 14.28 -23.02
CA ALA A 139 10.08 14.52 -22.30
C ALA A 139 8.97 15.23 -23.12
N THR A 140 9.09 15.34 -24.45
CA THR A 140 8.15 16.12 -25.28
C THR A 140 7.07 15.31 -25.98
N ASP A 141 7.16 13.97 -26.06
CA ASP A 141 6.19 13.17 -26.85
C ASP A 141 5.27 12.28 -26.01
N ALA A 142 5.13 12.57 -24.71
CA ALA A 142 4.37 11.74 -23.76
C ALA A 142 2.83 11.79 -23.94
N GLN A 143 2.31 12.40 -25.01
CA GLN A 143 0.86 12.41 -25.29
C GLN A 143 0.40 11.45 -26.39
N ASP A 144 1.27 10.84 -27.21
CA ASP A 144 0.77 10.14 -28.42
C ASP A 144 1.19 8.67 -28.58
N TYR A 145 2.19 8.15 -27.86
CA TYR A 145 2.77 6.83 -28.21
C TYR A 145 2.52 5.65 -27.26
N GLY A 146 1.75 5.81 -26.17
CA GLY A 146 1.49 4.71 -25.23
C GLY A 146 0.15 3.98 -25.34
N LEU A 147 -0.81 4.53 -26.10
CA LEU A 147 -2.21 4.11 -26.02
C LEU A 147 -2.75 3.41 -27.27
N LYS A 148 -1.95 3.17 -28.31
CA LYS A 148 -2.47 2.64 -29.60
C LYS A 148 -2.39 1.12 -29.78
N LYS A 149 -1.56 0.38 -29.03
CA LYS A 149 -1.28 -1.03 -29.39
C LYS A 149 -2.04 -2.10 -28.61
N ASP A 150 -2.61 -1.76 -27.45
CA ASP A 150 -3.62 -2.60 -26.77
C ASP A 150 -5.06 -2.21 -27.15
N VAL A 151 -5.21 -1.31 -28.12
CA VAL A 151 -6.49 -0.94 -28.75
C VAL A 151 -7.01 -2.02 -29.72
N LYS A 152 -6.32 -3.14 -29.86
CA LYS A 152 -6.88 -4.29 -30.58
C LYS A 152 -7.91 -5.09 -29.76
N THR A 153 -7.89 -4.98 -28.44
CA THR A 153 -8.99 -5.42 -27.54
C THR A 153 -9.73 -4.23 -26.91
N MET A 154 -9.27 -3.00 -27.16
CA MET A 154 -9.96 -1.74 -26.87
C MET A 154 -10.67 -1.17 -28.12
N GLY A 155 -10.89 -1.99 -29.17
CA GLY A 155 -11.75 -1.65 -30.30
C GLY A 155 -13.19 -1.30 -29.86
N ASP A 156 -13.58 -1.79 -28.68
CA ASP A 156 -14.86 -1.43 -28.05
C ASP A 156 -14.81 -0.08 -27.32
N LEU A 157 -13.65 0.47 -26.96
CA LEU A 157 -13.56 1.76 -26.27
C LEU A 157 -13.53 2.97 -27.20
N GLU A 158 -13.03 2.84 -28.43
CA GLU A 158 -13.29 3.84 -29.47
C GLU A 158 -14.76 3.85 -29.87
N CYS A 159 -15.42 2.69 -29.84
CA CYS A 159 -16.88 2.59 -29.91
C CYS A 159 -17.52 3.37 -28.76
N TYR A 160 -17.09 3.17 -27.51
CA TYR A 160 -17.59 3.94 -26.35
C TYR A 160 -17.33 5.45 -26.41
N LYS A 161 -16.30 5.92 -27.12
CA LYS A 161 -16.02 7.35 -27.24
C LYS A 161 -16.99 8.02 -28.24
N LYS A 162 -17.28 7.34 -29.36
CA LYS A 162 -18.33 7.75 -30.31
C LYS A 162 -19.72 7.57 -29.72
N ASP A 163 -19.97 6.45 -29.06
CA ASP A 163 -21.24 6.14 -28.39
C ASP A 163 -21.48 7.04 -27.18
N GLY A 164 -20.43 7.47 -26.49
CA GLY A 164 -20.50 8.42 -25.38
C GLY A 164 -20.92 9.82 -25.86
N ILE A 165 -20.36 10.30 -26.97
CA ILE A 165 -20.78 11.56 -27.60
C ILE A 165 -22.20 11.42 -28.15
N LEU A 166 -22.54 10.30 -28.79
CA LEU A 166 -23.90 10.02 -29.27
C LEU A 166 -24.91 10.02 -28.11
N MET A 167 -24.57 9.41 -26.98
CA MET A 167 -25.39 9.41 -25.78
C MET A 167 -25.59 10.81 -25.21
N ILE A 168 -24.55 11.65 -25.18
CA ILE A 168 -24.67 13.06 -24.76
C ILE A 168 -25.61 13.83 -25.70
N ILE A 169 -25.46 13.65 -27.01
CA ILE A 169 -26.32 14.29 -28.03
C ILE A 169 -27.77 13.82 -27.88
N VAL A 170 -27.99 12.51 -27.73
CA VAL A 170 -29.33 11.93 -27.55
C VAL A 170 -29.97 12.42 -26.25
N SER A 171 -29.22 12.48 -25.14
CA SER A 171 -29.70 13.05 -23.89
C SER A 171 -30.06 14.54 -24.03
N PHE A 172 -29.24 15.32 -24.74
CA PHE A 172 -29.52 16.73 -24.98
C PHE A 172 -30.77 16.93 -25.84
N LEU A 173 -30.94 16.15 -26.90
CA LEU A 173 -32.13 16.17 -27.74
C LEU A 173 -33.40 15.75 -26.97
N LEU A 174 -33.29 14.75 -26.09
CA LEU A 174 -34.39 14.35 -25.20
C LEU A 174 -34.80 15.46 -24.23
N VAL A 175 -33.84 16.22 -23.67
CA VAL A 175 -34.13 17.37 -22.82
C VAL A 175 -34.85 18.46 -23.60
N LEU A 176 -34.37 18.81 -24.81
CA LEU A 176 -35.03 19.79 -25.67
C LEU A 176 -36.45 19.36 -26.06
N PHE A 177 -36.64 18.10 -26.40
CA PHE A 177 -37.96 17.53 -26.71
C PHE A 177 -38.89 17.59 -25.48
N TYR A 178 -38.36 17.33 -24.30
CA TYR A 178 -39.12 17.42 -23.05
C TYR A 178 -39.53 18.85 -22.71
N CYS A 179 -38.62 19.83 -22.89
CA CYS A 179 -38.94 21.25 -22.76
C CYS A 179 -40.03 21.70 -23.75
N TRP A 180 -40.03 21.14 -24.97
CA TRP A 180 -41.08 21.40 -25.96
C TRP A 180 -42.42 20.77 -25.58
N LEU A 181 -42.45 19.54 -25.05
CA LEU A 181 -43.68 18.94 -24.54
C LEU A 181 -44.25 19.69 -23.32
N PHE A 182 -43.38 20.28 -22.51
CA PHE A 182 -43.77 21.07 -21.34
C PHE A 182 -44.58 22.31 -21.72
N THR A 183 -44.38 22.89 -22.90
CA THR A 183 -45.17 24.06 -23.34
C THR A 183 -46.58 23.68 -23.82
N ILE A 184 -46.85 22.39 -24.04
CA ILE A 184 -48.08 21.90 -24.66
C ILE A 184 -48.99 21.16 -23.66
N SER A 185 -48.45 20.65 -22.55
CA SER A 185 -49.13 19.65 -21.71
C SER A 185 -49.54 20.13 -20.31
N SER A 186 -50.62 19.53 -19.79
CA SER A 186 -51.12 19.71 -18.43
C SER A 186 -50.19 19.08 -17.38
N SER A 187 -50.22 19.63 -16.17
CA SER A 187 -49.22 19.47 -15.09
C SER A 187 -48.87 18.04 -14.66
N SER A 188 -49.66 17.02 -14.98
CA SER A 188 -49.41 15.62 -14.59
C SER A 188 -48.33 14.92 -15.42
N LEU A 189 -48.16 15.27 -16.70
CA LEU A 189 -47.15 14.65 -17.58
C LEU A 189 -45.71 15.08 -17.24
N VAL A 190 -45.57 16.24 -16.59
CA VAL A 190 -44.30 16.80 -16.11
C VAL A 190 -43.65 15.91 -15.05
N VAL A 191 -44.45 15.39 -14.12
CA VAL A 191 -43.94 14.59 -13.00
C VAL A 191 -43.38 13.25 -13.49
N LEU A 192 -44.07 12.61 -14.44
CA LEU A 192 -43.65 11.33 -14.98
C LEU A 192 -42.31 11.42 -15.72
N GLY A 193 -42.10 12.47 -16.52
CA GLY A 193 -40.83 12.59 -17.24
C GLY A 193 -39.67 13.05 -16.38
N LEU A 194 -39.91 13.82 -15.31
CA LEU A 194 -38.86 14.05 -14.29
C LEU A 194 -38.41 12.73 -13.63
N LEU A 195 -39.35 11.81 -13.33
CA LEU A 195 -39.00 10.50 -12.77
C LEU A 195 -38.20 9.63 -13.75
N ILE A 196 -38.56 9.65 -15.04
CA ILE A 196 -37.81 8.93 -16.08
C ILE A 196 -36.40 9.51 -16.24
N MET A 197 -36.27 10.84 -16.24
CA MET A 197 -34.98 11.51 -16.39
C MET A 197 -34.05 11.21 -15.20
N CYS A 198 -34.56 11.26 -13.96
CA CYS A 198 -33.84 10.83 -12.76
C CYS A 198 -33.39 9.36 -12.84
N SER A 199 -34.25 8.47 -13.35
CA SER A 199 -33.93 7.05 -13.51
C SER A 199 -32.79 6.82 -14.50
N ILE A 200 -32.77 7.56 -15.61
CA ILE A 200 -31.70 7.49 -16.61
C ILE A 200 -30.37 7.98 -16.02
N LEU A 201 -30.38 9.10 -15.29
CA LEU A 201 -29.18 9.64 -14.65
C LEU A 201 -28.57 8.65 -13.64
N LEU A 202 -29.38 8.00 -12.82
CA LEU A 202 -28.92 6.98 -11.86
C LEU A 202 -28.25 5.78 -12.56
N VAL A 203 -28.80 5.33 -13.70
CA VAL A 203 -28.19 4.24 -14.48
C VAL A 203 -26.85 4.65 -15.08
N LEU A 204 -26.71 5.88 -15.56
CA LEU A 204 -25.45 6.38 -16.12
C LEU A 204 -24.34 6.49 -15.07
N ASP A 205 -24.67 6.95 -13.86
CA ASP A 205 -23.70 7.03 -12.77
C ASP A 205 -23.25 5.64 -12.29
N SER A 206 -24.16 4.66 -12.26
CA SER A 206 -23.80 3.29 -11.89
C SER A 206 -22.76 2.66 -12.82
N LYS A 207 -22.83 2.95 -14.13
CA LYS A 207 -21.86 2.44 -15.12
C LYS A 207 -20.46 3.05 -14.95
N LYS A 208 -20.37 4.35 -14.62
CA LYS A 208 -19.08 4.99 -14.33
C LYS A 208 -18.40 4.35 -13.12
N ILE A 209 -19.16 4.07 -12.07
CA ILE A 209 -18.65 3.40 -10.85
C ILE A 209 -18.12 2.00 -11.19
N ILE A 210 -18.82 1.24 -12.04
CA ILE A 210 -18.37 -0.10 -12.47
C ILE A 210 -17.07 -0.03 -13.29
N ILE A 211 -16.92 0.96 -14.18
CA ILE A 211 -15.69 1.12 -14.97
C ILE A 211 -14.52 1.51 -14.06
N LEU A 212 -14.72 2.47 -13.15
CA LEU A 212 -13.66 2.95 -12.25
C LEU A 212 -13.15 1.81 -11.35
N THR A 213 -14.06 0.98 -10.83
CA THR A 213 -13.72 -0.17 -9.98
C THR A 213 -13.01 -1.30 -10.73
N ARG A 214 -13.27 -1.48 -12.03
CA ARG A 214 -12.51 -2.45 -12.86
C ARG A 214 -11.10 -1.96 -13.18
N VAL A 215 -10.94 -0.67 -13.49
CA VAL A 215 -9.63 -0.07 -13.78
C VAL A 215 -8.73 -0.11 -12.55
N SER A 216 -9.26 0.21 -11.36
CA SER A 216 -8.48 0.14 -10.12
C SER A 216 -8.02 -1.30 -9.81
N LYS A 217 -8.88 -2.30 -9.98
CA LYS A 217 -8.50 -3.72 -9.82
C LYS A 217 -7.41 -4.16 -10.79
N LEU A 218 -7.49 -3.74 -12.05
CA LEU A 218 -6.45 -4.04 -13.05
C LEU A 218 -5.10 -3.41 -12.70
N LEU A 219 -5.10 -2.17 -12.20
CA LEU A 219 -3.88 -1.49 -11.75
C LEU A 219 -3.25 -2.18 -10.54
N ILE A 220 -4.07 -2.56 -9.54
CA ILE A 220 -3.62 -3.32 -8.37
C ILE A 220 -3.02 -4.66 -8.81
N PHE A 221 -3.71 -5.40 -9.68
CA PHE A 221 -3.24 -6.69 -10.19
C PHE A 221 -1.92 -6.58 -10.99
N GLN A 222 -1.76 -5.54 -11.80
CA GLN A 222 -0.50 -5.29 -12.53
C GLN A 222 0.65 -4.92 -11.59
N PHE A 223 0.35 -4.14 -10.55
CA PHE A 223 1.32 -3.79 -9.52
C PHE A 223 1.80 -5.04 -8.77
N GLU A 224 0.87 -5.86 -8.29
CA GLU A 224 1.18 -7.10 -7.55
C GLU A 224 1.99 -8.10 -8.38
N ASN A 225 1.64 -8.34 -9.64
CA ASN A 225 2.30 -9.40 -10.42
C ASN A 225 3.63 -8.98 -11.07
N ASN A 226 3.79 -7.71 -11.44
CA ASN A 226 4.97 -7.28 -12.19
C ASN A 226 5.95 -6.46 -11.34
N VAL A 227 5.44 -5.57 -10.48
CA VAL A 227 6.27 -4.64 -9.73
C VAL A 227 6.84 -5.32 -8.50
N VAL A 228 6.05 -6.13 -7.78
CA VAL A 228 6.50 -6.79 -6.54
C VAL A 228 7.67 -7.76 -6.80
N PRO A 229 7.63 -8.71 -7.76
CA PRO A 229 8.75 -9.63 -7.96
C PRO A 229 10.05 -8.94 -8.39
N PHE A 230 9.95 -7.89 -9.20
CA PHE A 230 11.13 -7.15 -9.64
C PHE A 230 11.70 -6.26 -8.53
N THR A 231 10.84 -5.58 -7.78
CA THR A 231 11.31 -4.74 -6.68
C THR A 231 11.89 -5.59 -5.57
N LYS A 232 11.33 -6.79 -5.33
CA LYS A 232 11.95 -7.83 -4.51
C LYS A 232 13.35 -8.18 -5.00
N LYS A 233 13.55 -8.45 -6.30
CA LYS A 233 14.88 -8.70 -6.86
C LYS A 233 15.85 -7.52 -6.66
N LYS A 234 15.39 -6.28 -6.86
CA LYS A 234 16.20 -5.07 -6.63
C LYS A 234 16.56 -4.86 -5.17
N TYR A 235 15.61 -5.16 -4.28
CA TYR A 235 15.83 -5.15 -2.84
C TYR A 235 16.85 -6.22 -2.46
N GLU A 236 16.76 -7.45 -2.99
CA GLU A 236 17.75 -8.50 -2.79
C GLU A 236 19.14 -8.10 -3.31
N GLU A 237 19.23 -7.42 -4.46
CA GLU A 237 20.48 -6.84 -4.98
C GLU A 237 21.04 -5.77 -4.03
N LEU A 238 20.21 -4.83 -3.55
CA LEU A 238 20.60 -3.80 -2.60
C LEU A 238 21.04 -4.41 -1.26
N PHE A 239 20.32 -5.41 -0.78
CA PHE A 239 20.63 -6.14 0.45
C PHE A 239 21.99 -6.83 0.34
N LYS A 240 22.23 -7.56 -0.75
CA LYS A 240 23.54 -8.16 -1.05
C LYS A 240 24.64 -7.11 -1.14
N PHE A 241 24.36 -5.96 -1.75
CA PHE A 241 25.32 -4.85 -1.84
C PHE A 241 25.67 -4.27 -0.46
N ILE A 242 24.67 -4.01 0.39
CA ILE A 242 24.87 -3.53 1.76
C ILE A 242 25.67 -4.53 2.60
N GLN A 243 25.40 -5.83 2.42
CA GLN A 243 26.13 -6.91 3.08
C GLN A 243 27.60 -6.96 2.62
N ALA A 244 27.87 -6.76 1.33
CA ALA A 244 29.22 -6.76 0.76
C ALA A 244 30.02 -5.48 1.08
N TYR A 245 29.34 -4.34 1.23
CA TYR A 245 29.95 -3.03 1.45
C TYR A 245 29.31 -2.32 2.66
N PRO A 246 29.59 -2.79 3.89
CA PRO A 246 29.03 -2.20 5.09
C PRO A 246 29.50 -0.74 5.24
N LEU A 247 28.54 0.19 5.20
CA LEU A 247 28.81 1.62 5.40
C LEU A 247 29.54 1.84 6.73
N LYS A 248 30.76 2.40 6.69
CA LYS A 248 31.65 2.58 7.85
C LYS A 248 31.00 3.22 9.08
N HIS A 249 30.06 4.15 8.90
CA HIS A 249 29.35 4.83 10.00
C HIS A 249 28.11 4.10 10.53
N GLN A 250 27.69 3.01 9.88
CA GLN A 250 26.51 2.22 10.27
C GLN A 250 26.80 0.73 10.28
N ARG A 251 28.07 0.37 10.46
CA ARG A 251 28.55 -1.00 10.54
C ARG A 251 27.69 -1.83 11.48
N ILE A 252 27.40 -1.34 12.69
CA ILE A 252 26.55 -2.04 13.67
C ILE A 252 25.14 -2.30 13.10
N TYR A 253 24.48 -1.32 12.49
CA TYR A 253 23.13 -1.53 11.95
C TYR A 253 23.12 -2.52 10.77
N ASN A 254 24.04 -2.40 9.82
CA ASN A 254 24.05 -3.26 8.63
C ASN A 254 24.59 -4.67 8.91
N GLU A 255 25.55 -4.80 9.82
CA GLU A 255 26.14 -6.08 10.24
C GLU A 255 25.17 -6.84 11.16
N PHE A 256 24.42 -6.12 12.03
CA PHE A 256 23.51 -6.76 12.98
C PHE A 256 22.03 -6.78 12.59
N MET A 257 21.54 -6.04 11.60
CA MET A 257 20.11 -6.09 11.24
C MET A 257 19.69 -7.44 10.61
N PRO A 258 20.45 -8.04 9.67
CA PRO A 258 20.20 -9.41 9.23
C PRO A 258 20.30 -10.42 10.37
N HIS A 259 21.20 -10.18 11.32
CA HIS A 259 21.42 -11.02 12.50
C HIS A 259 20.31 -10.83 13.55
N ALA A 260 19.74 -9.64 13.69
CA ALA A 260 18.59 -9.39 14.56
C ALA A 260 17.34 -10.07 14.05
N VAL A 261 17.21 -10.16 12.72
CA VAL A 261 16.19 -10.95 12.04
C VAL A 261 16.48 -12.47 12.14
N ALA A 262 17.74 -12.90 12.01
CA ALA A 262 18.13 -14.32 12.00
C ALA A 262 18.29 -14.97 13.40
N PHE A 263 18.68 -14.21 14.42
CA PHE A 263 18.82 -14.67 15.82
C PHE A 263 17.57 -14.43 16.67
N GLY A 264 16.44 -14.02 16.06
CA GLY A 264 15.21 -13.79 16.81
C GLY A 264 15.31 -12.65 17.83
N LEU A 265 16.10 -11.60 17.56
CA LEU A 265 15.96 -10.37 18.34
C LEU A 265 14.57 -9.75 18.14
N ASP A 266 13.90 -10.07 17.02
CA ASP A 266 12.44 -10.06 16.84
C ASP A 266 11.73 -10.66 18.08
N THR A 267 12.01 -11.92 18.43
CA THR A 267 11.24 -12.64 19.45
C THR A 267 11.51 -12.12 20.87
N SER A 268 12.75 -11.71 21.18
CA SER A 268 13.07 -11.14 22.51
C SER A 268 12.45 -9.76 22.72
N TRP A 269 12.36 -8.94 21.66
CA TRP A 269 11.72 -7.62 21.75
C TRP A 269 10.21 -7.73 21.71
N ASN A 270 9.66 -8.63 20.89
CA ASN A 270 8.23 -8.92 20.86
C ASN A 270 7.75 -9.45 22.22
N SER A 271 8.55 -10.31 22.87
CA SER A 271 8.38 -10.69 24.27
C SER A 271 8.38 -9.48 25.22
N SER A 272 9.32 -8.53 25.07
CA SER A 272 9.35 -7.30 25.87
C SER A 272 8.14 -6.38 25.65
N PHE A 273 7.45 -6.48 24.50
CA PHE A 273 6.18 -5.81 24.22
C PHE A 273 4.93 -6.63 24.57
N GLY A 274 5.09 -7.87 25.03
CA GLY A 274 3.97 -8.78 25.32
C GLY A 274 3.26 -9.32 24.09
N ILE A 275 3.90 -9.27 22.91
CA ILE A 275 3.38 -9.84 21.67
C ILE A 275 3.69 -11.35 21.66
N PRO A 276 2.68 -12.23 21.56
CA PRO A 276 2.92 -13.68 21.53
C PRO A 276 3.77 -14.08 20.32
N THR A 277 4.77 -14.93 20.54
CA THR A 277 5.71 -15.36 19.49
C THR A 277 5.00 -16.17 18.39
N GLU A 278 3.92 -16.85 18.73
CA GLU A 278 3.10 -17.70 17.86
C GLU A 278 2.40 -16.91 16.74
N THR A 279 2.00 -15.67 17.01
CA THR A 279 1.33 -14.77 16.06
C THR A 279 2.25 -14.37 14.89
N ILE A 280 3.57 -14.44 15.09
CA ILE A 280 4.59 -13.93 14.16
C ILE A 280 5.13 -15.03 13.24
N ILE A 281 5.08 -16.28 13.69
CA ILE A 281 5.53 -17.46 12.94
C ILE A 281 4.44 -17.95 11.98
N THR A 282 3.17 -17.82 12.38
CA THR A 282 2.00 -18.30 11.61
C THR A 282 1.76 -17.54 10.30
N SER A 283 2.14 -16.27 10.20
CA SER A 283 1.98 -15.49 8.96
C SER A 283 2.82 -16.02 7.79
N ARG A 284 4.00 -16.57 8.06
CA ARG A 284 4.89 -17.16 7.03
C ARG A 284 4.57 -18.62 6.76
N ALA A 285 4.26 -19.40 7.80
CA ALA A 285 3.96 -20.81 7.67
C ALA A 285 2.61 -21.07 6.98
N LYS A 286 1.55 -20.30 7.29
CA LYS A 286 0.24 -20.50 6.64
C LYS A 286 0.21 -20.09 5.17
N GLN A 287 1.09 -19.19 4.73
CA GLN A 287 1.07 -18.69 3.34
C GLN A 287 1.73 -19.67 2.36
N ASP A 288 2.78 -20.37 2.80
CA ASP A 288 3.59 -21.29 1.97
C ASP A 288 3.18 -22.79 2.08
N LEU A 289 2.20 -23.13 2.92
CA LEU A 289 1.72 -24.50 3.04
C LEU A 289 0.87 -24.91 1.82
N PRO A 290 1.11 -26.09 1.20
CA PRO A 290 0.23 -26.66 0.18
C PRO A 290 -1.21 -26.74 0.69
N ASP A 291 -2.19 -26.51 -0.19
CA ASP A 291 -3.62 -26.44 0.19
C ASP A 291 -4.13 -27.71 0.87
N GLU A 292 -3.48 -28.84 0.63
CA GLU A 292 -3.75 -30.12 1.27
C GLU A 292 -3.35 -30.16 2.76
N VAL A 293 -2.28 -29.44 3.13
CA VAL A 293 -1.85 -29.30 4.53
C VAL A 293 -2.67 -28.23 5.24
N LYS A 294 -3.08 -27.16 4.54
CA LYS A 294 -4.01 -26.14 5.08
C LYS A 294 -5.34 -26.75 5.51
N ARG A 295 -5.88 -27.73 4.75
CA ARG A 295 -7.10 -28.46 5.14
C ARG A 295 -6.89 -29.35 6.37
N LYS A 296 -5.80 -30.12 6.42
CA LYS A 296 -5.52 -31.00 7.58
C LYS A 296 -5.32 -30.23 8.90
N VAL A 297 -4.70 -29.05 8.85
CA VAL A 297 -4.51 -28.20 10.05
C VAL A 297 -5.86 -27.63 10.54
N SER A 298 -6.76 -27.25 9.61
CA SER A 298 -8.12 -26.82 9.94
C SER A 298 -8.94 -27.94 10.58
N ASP A 299 -8.74 -29.19 10.18
CA ASP A 299 -9.47 -30.34 10.72
C ASP A 299 -8.92 -30.79 12.08
N SER A 300 -7.62 -30.59 12.36
CA SER A 300 -7.00 -30.92 13.65
C SER A 300 -7.34 -29.93 14.77
N GLU A 301 -7.54 -28.64 14.46
CA GLU A 301 -7.95 -27.64 15.46
C GLU A 301 -9.40 -27.88 15.95
N PHE A 302 -10.20 -28.68 15.26
CA PHE A 302 -11.59 -28.99 15.64
C PHE A 302 -11.70 -30.14 16.66
N ILE A 303 -10.62 -30.88 16.93
CA ILE A 303 -10.65 -32.08 17.80
C ILE A 303 -10.27 -31.76 19.26
N GLU A 304 -9.64 -30.62 19.55
CA GLU A 304 -9.17 -30.27 20.92
C GLU A 304 -10.21 -29.59 21.83
N HIS A 305 -11.48 -29.48 21.41
CA HIS A 305 -12.57 -28.99 22.27
C HIS A 305 -13.71 -30.00 22.41
N LYS A 306 -13.40 -31.16 22.98
CA LYS A 306 -14.37 -32.09 23.57
C LYS A 306 -13.86 -32.70 24.87
#